data_AF-A0A7S3GMD6-F1
#
_entry.id   AF-A0A7S3GMD6-F1
#
_cell.length_a   1.000
_cell.length_b   1.000
_cell.length_c   1.000
_cell.angle_alpha   90.00
_cell.angle_beta   90.00
_cell.angle_gamma   90.00
#
_symmetry.space_group_name_H-M   'P 1'
#
loop_
_entity.id
_entity.type
_entity.pdbx_description
1 polymer ?
#
loop_
_entity_poly.entity_id
_entity_poly.type
_entity_poly.pdbx_seq_one_letter_code
_entity_poly.pdbx_strand_id
1 'polypeptide(L)'
;ESENKELTSWIKCSPTMKMESGVKDLIWKFRFHLRKVKGALPIVLRSTEWKDDREKASALRLLEDWGDVDPSEVLELLTGDLPYPEVWGYARKMLGKADSQSLCKYLLQLVQAMRYDPESKKKGSNFHRGSPFQNFLINRAVKDLEMGVLFHWYVKVEEEDELYSRVMRRFH
;
A
#
# COMPACT_ATOMS: atom_id res chain seq x y z
N GLU A 1 11.58 -2.61 28.78
CA GLU A 1 10.30 -1.87 29.01
C GLU A 1 10.29 -0.48 28.38
N SER A 2 11.41 0.27 28.41
CA SER A 2 11.55 1.54 27.66
C SER A 2 11.40 1.35 26.15
N GLU A 3 12.13 0.40 25.56
CA GLU A 3 12.11 0.13 24.10
C GLU A 3 10.71 -0.22 23.57
N ASN A 4 9.90 -0.97 24.33
CA ASN A 4 8.52 -1.30 23.93
C ASN A 4 7.58 -0.08 23.95
N LYS A 5 7.82 0.88 24.87
CA LYS A 5 7.05 2.13 24.92
C LYS A 5 7.39 3.02 23.73
N GLU A 6 8.66 3.10 23.36
CA GLU A 6 9.15 3.82 22.18
C GLU A 6 8.61 3.21 20.87
N LEU A 7 8.58 1.87 20.75
CA LEU A 7 7.97 1.18 19.62
C LEU A 7 6.47 1.51 19.50
N THR A 8 5.75 1.46 20.62
CA THR A 8 4.31 1.73 20.64
C THR A 8 4.01 3.20 20.32
N SER A 9 4.87 4.14 20.74
CA SER A 9 4.70 5.55 20.36
C SER A 9 4.93 5.75 18.87
N TRP A 10 5.93 5.10 18.27
CA TRP A 10 6.18 5.18 16.83
C TRP A 10 5.04 4.61 15.98
N ILE A 11 4.41 3.53 16.44
CA ILE A 11 3.24 2.95 15.76
C ILE A 11 2.03 3.91 15.81
N LYS A 12 1.95 4.75 16.84
CA LYS A 12 0.92 5.80 16.94
C LYS A 12 1.27 7.07 16.16
N CYS A 13 2.53 7.27 15.78
CA CYS A 13 2.97 8.42 15.00
C CYS A 13 2.55 8.31 13.53
N SER A 14 2.48 9.45 12.86
CA SER A 14 1.97 9.55 11.47
C SER A 14 2.66 8.56 10.52
N PRO A 15 1.92 7.84 9.66
CA PRO A 15 2.46 6.94 8.63
C PRO A 15 3.49 7.59 7.70
N THR A 16 3.46 8.92 7.58
CA THR A 16 4.34 9.72 6.71
C THR A 16 5.63 10.21 7.38
N MET A 17 5.84 9.88 8.66
CA MET A 17 7.01 10.36 9.40
C MET A 17 8.28 9.64 8.93
N LYS A 18 9.30 10.41 8.52
CA LYS A 18 10.61 9.85 8.18
C LYS A 18 11.25 9.25 9.44
N MET A 19 11.67 8.00 9.32
CA MET A 19 12.24 7.23 10.42
C MET A 19 13.74 7.41 10.47
N GLU A 20 14.28 7.73 11.65
CA GLU A 20 15.71 7.74 11.91
C GLU A 20 16.30 6.31 11.84
N SER A 21 17.58 6.17 11.49
CA SER A 21 18.23 4.87 11.31
C SER A 21 18.14 3.99 12.56
N GLY A 22 18.42 4.55 13.75
CA GLY A 22 18.34 3.80 15.00
C GLY A 22 16.94 3.25 15.31
N VAL A 23 15.89 3.97 14.91
CA VAL A 23 14.49 3.51 15.05
C VAL A 23 14.19 2.39 14.07
N LYS A 24 14.70 2.46 12.83
CA LYS A 24 14.53 1.39 11.85
C LYS A 24 15.14 0.09 12.33
N ASP A 25 16.36 0.14 12.86
CA ASP A 25 17.05 -1.04 13.40
C ASP A 25 16.28 -1.65 14.58
N LEU A 26 15.74 -0.80 15.46
CA LEU A 26 14.93 -1.24 16.59
C LEU A 26 13.64 -1.94 16.12
N ILE A 27 12.90 -1.35 15.18
CA ILE A 27 11.69 -1.94 14.62
C ILE A 27 11.99 -3.25 13.93
N TRP A 28 13.06 -3.28 13.14
CA TRP A 28 13.50 -4.49 12.45
C TRP A 28 13.87 -5.59 13.44
N LYS A 29 14.56 -5.27 14.54
CA LYS A 29 14.87 -6.21 15.62
C LYS A 29 13.62 -6.80 16.27
N PHE A 30 12.57 -6.00 16.48
CA PHE A 30 11.31 -6.43 17.10
C PHE A 30 10.22 -6.90 16.12
N ARG A 31 10.52 -7.00 14.82
CA ARG A 31 9.56 -7.31 13.73
C ARG A 31 8.60 -8.48 13.99
N PHE A 32 9.08 -9.55 14.64
CA PHE A 32 8.24 -10.71 14.94
C PHE A 32 7.22 -10.46 16.06
N HIS A 33 7.55 -9.60 17.02
CA HIS A 33 6.64 -9.20 18.11
C HIS A 33 5.54 -8.26 17.57
N LEU A 34 5.90 -7.43 16.59
CA LEU A 34 5.00 -6.46 15.97
C LEU A 34 3.91 -7.09 15.09
N ARG A 35 4.03 -8.36 14.73
CA ARG A 35 2.99 -9.11 13.99
C ARG A 35 1.61 -9.09 14.66
N LYS A 36 1.58 -8.99 15.99
CA LYS A 36 0.33 -8.95 16.77
C LYS A 36 -0.27 -7.53 16.87
N VAL A 37 0.45 -6.52 16.40
CA VAL A 37 0.08 -5.11 16.52
C VAL A 37 -0.51 -4.64 15.19
N LYS A 38 -1.77 -4.21 15.22
CA LYS A 38 -2.43 -3.60 14.06
C LYS A 38 -1.70 -2.33 13.64
N GLY A 39 -1.57 -2.11 12.33
CA GLY A 39 -0.89 -0.96 11.74
C GLY A 39 0.64 -1.04 11.79
N ALA A 40 1.22 -2.13 12.31
CA ALA A 40 2.66 -2.25 12.38
C ALA A 40 3.31 -2.71 11.08
N LEU A 41 2.57 -3.38 10.19
CA LEU A 41 3.13 -3.93 8.94
C LEU A 41 3.79 -2.86 8.06
N PRO A 42 3.12 -1.74 7.71
CA PRO A 42 3.73 -0.73 6.85
C PRO A 42 5.01 -0.16 7.46
N ILE A 43 5.04 -0.02 8.79
CA ILE A 43 6.18 0.50 9.53
C ILE A 43 7.37 -0.46 9.45
N VAL A 44 7.14 -1.76 9.65
CA VAL A 44 8.19 -2.79 9.54
C VAL A 44 8.75 -2.87 8.11
N LEU A 45 7.90 -2.73 7.09
CA LEU A 45 8.38 -2.73 5.71
C LEU A 45 9.18 -1.47 5.37
N ARG A 46 8.79 -0.29 5.89
CA ARG A 46 9.57 0.95 5.71
C ARG A 46 10.90 0.94 6.47
N SER A 47 11.02 0.14 7.53
CA SER A 47 12.27 -0.03 8.27
C SER A 47 13.23 -1.04 7.63
N THR A 48 12.78 -1.81 6.64
CA THR A 48 13.60 -2.84 5.96
C THR A 48 14.57 -2.19 4.98
N GLU A 49 15.82 -2.67 4.94
CA GLU A 49 16.76 -2.28 3.87
C GLU A 49 16.54 -3.16 2.62
N TRP A 50 15.71 -2.67 1.70
CA TRP A 50 15.33 -3.40 0.49
C TRP A 50 16.46 -3.59 -0.53
N LYS A 51 17.60 -2.89 -0.37
CA LYS A 51 18.80 -3.11 -1.19
C LYS A 51 19.61 -4.31 -0.73
N ASP A 52 19.45 -4.76 0.52
CA ASP A 52 20.07 -5.99 1.00
C ASP A 52 19.16 -7.18 0.69
N ASP A 53 19.63 -8.08 -0.17
CA ASP A 53 18.91 -9.29 -0.56
C ASP A 53 18.54 -10.17 0.65
N ARG A 54 19.35 -10.16 1.72
CA ARG A 54 19.08 -10.97 2.92
C ARG A 54 17.92 -10.41 3.73
N GLU A 55 17.89 -9.09 3.91
CA GLU A 55 16.79 -8.42 4.60
C GLU A 55 15.52 -8.47 3.76
N LYS A 56 15.63 -8.22 2.44
CA LYS A 56 14.53 -8.39 1.50
C LYS A 56 13.92 -9.78 1.59
N ALA A 57 14.72 -10.84 1.49
CA ALA A 57 14.22 -12.21 1.60
C ALA A 57 13.54 -12.49 2.95
N SER A 58 14.07 -11.91 4.04
CA SER A 58 13.47 -12.02 5.37
C SER A 58 12.13 -11.27 5.47
N ALA A 59 12.02 -10.08 4.88
CA ALA A 59 10.78 -9.31 4.82
C ALA A 59 9.70 -10.03 3.99
N LEU A 60 10.08 -10.66 2.88
CA LEU A 60 9.14 -11.43 2.05
C LEU A 60 8.58 -12.65 2.80
N ARG A 61 9.42 -13.40 3.52
CA ARG A 61 8.96 -14.49 4.40
C ARG A 61 8.03 -13.97 5.50
N LEU A 62 8.39 -12.83 6.08
CA LEU A 62 7.58 -12.18 7.11
C LEU A 62 6.20 -11.75 6.58
N LEU A 63 6.11 -11.30 5.33
CA LEU A 63 4.83 -10.99 4.67
C LEU A 63 3.96 -12.23 4.48
N GLU A 64 4.54 -13.36 4.07
CA GLU A 64 3.80 -14.62 3.93
C GLU A 64 3.17 -15.07 5.25
N ASP A 65 3.88 -14.84 6.36
CA ASP A 65 3.46 -15.20 7.71
C ASP A 65 2.60 -14.11 8.41
N TRP A 66 2.47 -12.90 7.85
CA TRP A 66 1.89 -11.76 8.60
C TRP A 66 0.41 -11.96 8.95
N GLY A 67 -0.30 -12.79 8.20
CA GLY A 67 -1.70 -13.14 8.44
C GLY A 67 -2.69 -12.17 7.77
N ASP A 68 -3.91 -12.12 8.27
CA ASP A 68 -4.95 -11.25 7.71
C ASP A 68 -4.80 -9.80 8.19
N VAL A 69 -4.92 -8.88 7.23
CA VAL A 69 -4.69 -7.44 7.39
C VAL A 69 -5.93 -6.72 6.87
N ASP A 70 -6.39 -5.72 7.61
CA ASP A 70 -7.55 -4.91 7.24
C ASP A 70 -7.26 -4.10 5.97
N PRO A 71 -8.26 -3.90 5.07
CA PRO A 71 -8.07 -3.08 3.88
C PRO A 71 -7.49 -1.69 4.16
N SER A 72 -7.84 -1.06 5.29
CA SER A 72 -7.29 0.25 5.68
C SER A 72 -5.77 0.23 5.88
N GLU A 73 -5.23 -0.82 6.53
CA GLU A 73 -3.79 -1.00 6.72
C GLU A 73 -3.09 -1.33 5.40
N VAL A 74 -3.78 -2.05 4.49
CA VAL A 74 -3.24 -2.36 3.16
C VAL A 74 -3.05 -1.10 2.31
N LEU A 75 -3.88 -0.07 2.48
CA LEU A 75 -3.72 1.20 1.75
C LEU A 75 -2.38 1.88 2.05
N GLU A 76 -1.85 1.73 3.27
CA GLU A 76 -0.54 2.29 3.61
C GLU A 76 0.61 1.58 2.85
N LEU A 77 0.40 0.34 2.43
CA LEU A 77 1.35 -0.40 1.59
C LEU A 77 1.36 0.10 0.14
N LEU A 78 0.24 0.70 -0.30
CA LEU A 78 0.03 1.18 -1.66
C LEU A 78 0.46 2.64 -1.82
N THR A 79 1.61 2.97 -1.23
CA THR A 79 2.19 4.32 -1.22
C THR A 79 3.47 4.37 -2.03
N GLY A 80 3.87 5.58 -2.43
CA GLY A 80 5.14 5.80 -3.15
C GLY A 80 6.40 5.44 -2.34
N ASP A 81 6.29 5.32 -1.01
CA ASP A 81 7.39 4.95 -0.12
C ASP A 81 7.71 3.44 -0.13
N LEU A 82 6.77 2.61 -0.60
CA LEU A 82 6.93 1.15 -0.75
C LEU A 82 6.71 0.71 -2.20
N PRO A 83 7.53 1.17 -3.17
CA PRO A 83 7.36 0.86 -4.59
C PRO A 83 7.93 -0.53 -4.95
N TYR A 84 7.59 -1.56 -4.17
CA TYR A 84 8.12 -2.91 -4.33
C TYR A 84 7.04 -3.86 -4.86
N PRO A 85 7.21 -4.47 -6.05
CA PRO A 85 6.21 -5.35 -6.66
C PRO A 85 5.75 -6.49 -5.75
N GLU A 86 6.63 -7.02 -4.91
CA GLU A 86 6.31 -8.09 -3.97
C GLU A 86 5.37 -7.62 -2.86
N VAL A 87 5.58 -6.40 -2.33
CA VAL A 87 4.68 -5.75 -1.36
C VAL A 87 3.33 -5.46 -1.99
N TRP A 88 3.31 -4.96 -3.22
CA TRP A 88 2.08 -4.72 -3.99
C TRP A 88 1.35 -6.02 -4.32
N GLY A 89 2.07 -7.11 -4.56
CA GLY A 89 1.52 -8.45 -4.73
C GLY A 89 0.80 -8.94 -3.46
N TYR A 90 1.42 -8.75 -2.30
CA TYR A 90 0.79 -9.04 -1.01
C TYR A 90 -0.45 -8.16 -0.77
N ALA A 91 -0.35 -6.85 -1.00
CA ALA A 91 -1.47 -5.92 -0.86
C ALA A 91 -2.68 -6.34 -1.72
N ARG A 92 -2.44 -6.71 -2.99
CA ARG A 92 -3.50 -7.27 -3.87
C ARG A 92 -4.11 -8.55 -3.32
N LYS A 93 -3.29 -9.47 -2.80
CA LYS A 93 -3.78 -10.70 -2.17
C LYS A 93 -4.71 -10.39 -1.01
N MET A 94 -4.38 -9.39 -0.19
CA MET A 94 -5.21 -8.98 0.95
C MET A 94 -6.50 -8.29 0.51
N LEU A 95 -6.44 -7.34 -0.42
CA LEU A 95 -7.63 -6.70 -0.99
C LEU A 95 -8.54 -7.68 -1.71
N GLY A 96 -8.00 -8.75 -2.30
CA GLY A 96 -8.76 -9.81 -2.93
C GLY A 96 -9.64 -10.62 -1.97
N LYS A 97 -9.36 -10.58 -0.66
CA LYS A 97 -10.22 -11.21 0.38
C LYS A 97 -11.39 -10.32 0.80
N ALA A 98 -11.33 -9.01 0.53
CA ALA A 98 -12.37 -8.08 0.92
C ALA A 98 -13.58 -8.15 -0.02
N ASP A 99 -14.77 -8.01 0.55
CA ASP A 99 -16.02 -7.92 -0.20
C ASP A 99 -16.12 -6.59 -0.98
N SER A 100 -17.05 -6.53 -1.93
CA SER A 100 -17.19 -5.34 -2.79
C SER A 100 -17.55 -4.09 -2.00
N GLN A 101 -18.41 -4.18 -0.98
CA GLN A 101 -18.83 -3.01 -0.19
C GLN A 101 -17.64 -2.43 0.59
N SER A 102 -16.83 -3.29 1.19
CA SER A 102 -15.61 -2.87 1.89
C SER A 102 -14.60 -2.24 0.94
N LEU A 103 -14.42 -2.77 -0.27
CA LEU A 103 -13.55 -2.14 -1.27
C LEU A 103 -14.10 -0.79 -1.76
N CYS A 104 -15.41 -0.66 -1.95
CA CYS A 104 -16.05 0.60 -2.35
C CYS A 104 -15.75 1.75 -1.37
N LYS A 105 -15.68 1.47 -0.06
CA LYS A 105 -15.33 2.47 0.98
C LYS A 105 -13.96 3.11 0.77
N TYR A 106 -13.04 2.38 0.13
CA TYR A 106 -11.66 2.80 -0.10
C TYR A 106 -11.34 2.99 -1.59
N LEU A 107 -12.34 2.90 -2.47
CA LEU A 107 -12.14 2.78 -3.90
C LEU A 107 -11.45 4.02 -4.48
N LEU A 108 -11.78 5.21 -3.99
CA LEU A 108 -11.10 6.43 -4.41
C LEU A 108 -9.59 6.37 -4.09
N GLN A 109 -9.23 5.97 -2.86
CA GLN A 109 -7.84 5.82 -2.45
C GLN A 109 -7.12 4.75 -3.27
N LEU A 110 -7.80 3.66 -3.64
CA LEU A 110 -7.27 2.62 -4.52
C LEU A 110 -7.05 3.14 -5.95
N VAL A 111 -7.94 3.97 -6.48
CA VAL A 111 -7.73 4.64 -7.78
C VAL A 111 -6.53 5.58 -7.71
N GLN A 112 -6.40 6.39 -6.64
CA GLN A 112 -5.23 7.23 -6.42
C GLN A 112 -3.92 6.44 -6.37
N ALA A 113 -3.95 5.29 -5.68
CA ALA A 113 -2.78 4.42 -5.54
C ALA A 113 -2.22 3.96 -6.89
N MET A 114 -3.05 3.82 -7.94
CA MET A 114 -2.59 3.39 -9.28
C MET A 114 -1.43 4.25 -9.83
N ARG A 115 -1.31 5.52 -9.40
CA ARG A 115 -0.22 6.44 -9.78
C ARG A 115 1.16 5.99 -9.24
N TYR A 116 1.17 5.24 -8.14
CA TYR A 116 2.38 4.75 -7.45
C TYR A 116 2.73 3.31 -7.77
N ASP A 117 1.96 2.63 -8.61
CA ASP A 117 2.19 1.23 -8.95
C ASP A 117 3.56 1.05 -9.64
N PRO A 118 4.47 0.24 -9.05
CA PRO A 118 5.81 0.03 -9.59
C PRO A 118 5.82 -0.66 -10.95
N GLU A 119 4.77 -1.42 -11.29
CA GLU A 119 4.67 -2.17 -12.54
C GLU A 119 4.00 -1.38 -13.66
N SER A 120 3.31 -0.28 -13.34
CA SER A 120 2.67 0.61 -14.33
C SER A 120 3.69 1.32 -15.24
N LYS A 121 4.92 1.58 -14.74
CA LYS A 121 5.96 2.35 -15.45
C LYS A 121 6.96 1.48 -16.23
N LYS A 122 6.79 0.16 -16.30
CA LYS A 122 7.71 -0.75 -17.00
C LYS A 122 7.65 -0.50 -18.51
N LYS A 123 8.59 0.30 -19.03
CA LYS A 123 8.78 0.55 -20.47
C LYS A 123 9.03 -0.76 -21.21
N GLY A 124 7.99 -1.33 -21.81
CA GLY A 124 8.06 -2.60 -22.55
C GLY A 124 6.85 -3.52 -22.34
N SER A 125 6.03 -3.30 -21.30
CA SER A 125 4.69 -3.89 -21.29
C SER A 125 3.85 -3.23 -22.37
N ASN A 126 3.17 -4.02 -23.20
CA ASN A 126 2.14 -3.49 -24.11
C ASN A 126 1.31 -2.47 -23.35
N PHE A 127 1.31 -1.21 -23.79
CA PHE A 127 0.58 -0.10 -23.17
C PHE A 127 -0.90 -0.47 -22.89
N HIS A 128 -1.44 -1.38 -23.69
CA HIS A 128 -2.80 -1.93 -23.57
C HIS A 128 -3.01 -3.01 -22.50
N ARG A 129 -1.98 -3.54 -21.83
CA ARG A 129 -2.13 -4.69 -20.92
C ARG A 129 -2.38 -4.34 -19.45
N GLY A 130 -2.24 -3.07 -19.06
CA GLY A 130 -2.43 -2.63 -17.67
C GLY A 130 -1.47 -3.30 -16.67
N SER A 131 -1.27 -2.68 -15.51
CA SER A 131 -0.52 -3.32 -14.42
C SER A 131 -1.36 -4.39 -13.71
N PRO A 132 -0.74 -5.31 -12.93
CA PRO A 132 -1.49 -6.30 -12.15
C PRO A 132 -2.48 -5.70 -11.14
N PHE A 133 -2.20 -4.51 -10.62
CA PHE A 133 -3.11 -3.79 -9.71
C PHE A 133 -4.28 -3.16 -10.46
N GLN A 134 -4.03 -2.52 -11.60
CA GLN A 134 -5.08 -1.95 -12.46
C GLN A 134 -6.05 -3.06 -12.92
N ASN A 135 -5.50 -4.17 -13.41
CA ASN A 135 -6.28 -5.34 -13.81
C ASN A 135 -7.08 -5.93 -12.64
N PHE A 136 -6.55 -5.92 -11.42
CA PHE A 136 -7.29 -6.34 -10.23
C PHE A 136 -8.54 -5.47 -10.00
N LEU A 137 -8.40 -4.14 -10.02
CA LEU A 137 -9.53 -3.23 -9.81
C LEU A 137 -10.58 -3.36 -10.91
N ILE A 138 -10.16 -3.44 -12.18
CA ILE A 138 -11.07 -3.66 -13.32
C ILE A 138 -11.84 -4.96 -13.15
N ASN A 139 -11.15 -6.06 -12.80
CA ASN A 139 -11.80 -7.37 -12.61
C ASN A 139 -12.80 -7.39 -11.44
N ARG A 140 -12.61 -6.56 -10.40
CA ARG A 140 -13.58 -6.41 -9.31
C ARG A 140 -14.76 -5.55 -9.75
N ALA A 141 -14.49 -4.42 -10.42
CA ALA A 141 -15.49 -3.48 -10.91
C ALA A 141 -16.46 -4.10 -11.94
N VAL A 142 -15.99 -4.96 -12.84
CA VAL A 142 -16.85 -5.62 -13.84
C VAL A 142 -17.81 -6.65 -13.21
N LYS A 143 -17.48 -7.18 -12.03
CA LYS A 143 -18.30 -8.18 -11.32
C LYS A 143 -19.35 -7.57 -10.40
N ASP A 144 -19.30 -6.26 -10.17
CA ASP A 144 -20.13 -5.57 -9.19
C ASP A 144 -20.55 -4.21 -9.77
N LEU A 145 -21.84 -4.06 -10.07
CA LEU A 145 -22.35 -2.89 -10.79
C LEU A 145 -22.10 -1.58 -10.02
N GLU A 146 -22.29 -1.59 -8.70
CA GLU A 146 -22.07 -0.43 -7.86
C GLU A 146 -20.61 0.00 -7.89
N MET A 147 -19.70 -0.96 -7.67
CA MET A 147 -18.25 -0.72 -7.79
C MET A 147 -17.87 -0.25 -9.19
N GLY A 148 -18.46 -0.83 -10.24
CA GLY A 148 -18.22 -0.47 -11.63
C GLY A 148 -18.60 0.98 -11.95
N VAL A 149 -19.77 1.43 -11.50
CA VAL A 149 -20.22 2.81 -11.67
C VAL A 149 -19.30 3.77 -10.92
N LEU A 150 -18.96 3.48 -9.66
CA LEU A 150 -18.05 4.33 -8.87
C LEU A 150 -16.65 4.39 -9.49
N PHE A 151 -16.11 3.24 -9.90
CA PHE A 151 -14.79 3.14 -10.52
C PHE A 151 -14.71 3.96 -11.81
N HIS A 152 -15.74 3.89 -12.67
CA HIS A 152 -15.82 4.71 -13.88
C HIS A 152 -15.70 6.20 -13.57
N TRP A 153 -16.49 6.70 -12.62
CA TRP A 153 -16.49 8.12 -12.28
C TRP A 153 -15.18 8.58 -11.65
N TYR A 154 -14.59 7.79 -10.76
CA TYR A 154 -13.31 8.13 -10.16
C TYR A 154 -12.19 8.17 -11.21
N VAL A 155 -12.08 7.17 -12.08
CA VAL A 155 -11.07 7.16 -13.14
C VAL A 155 -11.28 8.31 -14.12
N LYS A 156 -12.53 8.63 -14.49
CA LYS A 156 -12.83 9.73 -15.41
C LYS A 156 -12.41 11.09 -14.83
N VAL A 157 -12.72 11.35 -13.56
CA VAL A 157 -12.32 12.60 -12.88
C VAL A 157 -10.79 12.73 -12.86
N GLU A 158 -10.08 11.61 -12.69
CA GLU A 158 -8.62 11.56 -12.67
C GLU A 158 -7.98 11.77 -14.04
N GLU A 159 -8.63 11.32 -15.10
CA GLU A 159 -8.21 11.60 -16.48
C GLU A 159 -8.34 13.10 -16.81
N GLU A 160 -9.40 13.75 -16.30
CA GLU A 160 -9.67 15.18 -16.47
C GLU A 160 -8.77 16.08 -15.56
N ASP A 161 -7.99 15.48 -14.64
CA ASP A 161 -7.14 16.13 -13.62
C ASP A 161 -5.81 16.70 -14.16
N GLU A 162 -5.75 17.20 -15.39
CA GLU A 162 -4.74 18.21 -15.75
C GLU A 162 -5.15 19.60 -15.20
N LEU A 163 -6.45 19.87 -15.09
CA LEU A 163 -7.04 21.14 -14.66
C LEU A 163 -7.09 21.32 -13.13
N TYR A 164 -7.31 20.25 -12.36
CA TYR A 164 -7.45 20.28 -10.90
C TYR A 164 -6.11 20.30 -10.15
N SER A 165 -5.02 19.90 -10.80
CA SER A 165 -3.63 20.07 -10.32
C SER A 165 -3.28 21.50 -9.87
N ARG A 166 -3.94 22.53 -10.43
CA ARG A 166 -3.76 23.95 -10.07
C ARG A 166 -4.51 24.35 -8.80
N VAL A 167 -5.66 23.73 -8.54
CA VAL A 167 -6.48 24.00 -7.35
C VAL A 167 -5.95 23.20 -6.15
N MET A 168 -5.55 21.94 -6.35
CA MET A 168 -5.00 21.11 -5.27
C MET A 168 -3.60 21.52 -4.82
N ARG A 169 -2.80 22.17 -5.68
CA ARG A 169 -1.53 22.82 -5.29
C ARG A 169 -1.67 23.95 -4.27
N ARG A 170 -2.88 24.49 -4.04
CA ARG A 170 -3.13 25.48 -2.98
C ARG A 170 -3.29 24.87 -1.60
N PHE A 171 -3.46 23.55 -1.50
CA PHE A 171 -3.74 22.85 -0.25
C PHE A 171 -2.58 21.95 0.23
N HIS A 172 -1.48 21.90 -0.51
CA HIS A 172 -0.19 21.30 -0.12
C HIS A 172 0.86 22.39 0.06
#